data_AF-A0A355F0N0-F1
#
_entry.id   AF-A0A355F0N0-F1
#
_cell.length_a   1.000
_cell.length_b   1.000
_cell.length_c   1.000
_cell.angle_alpha   90.00
_cell.angle_beta   90.00
_cell.angle_gamma   90.00
#
_symmetry.space_group_name_H-M   'P 1'
#
loop_
_entity.id
_entity.type
_entity.pdbx_description
1 polymer ?
#
loop_
_entity_poly.entity_id
_entity_poly.type
_entity_poly.pdbx_seq_one_letter_code
_entity_poly.pdbx_strand_id
1 'polypeptide(L)'
;MGGEVLYLDSSALVKLVLPEAETEALLASLSSWRSCVSSELARVEVTRAVRRATSHPAAERRAEEVLAGLHLLRIDGDVLGAAARLEPRIVRSLDAIHLASALSLGADLGAIAVYDSNLATAAAGHGLRVLAPSAA
;
A
#
# COMPACT_ATOMS: atom_id res chain seq x y z
N MET A 1 9.12 3.29 -20.46
CA MET A 1 9.53 4.13 -19.33
C MET A 1 8.68 3.70 -18.16
N GLY A 2 9.28 3.27 -17.04
CA GLY A 2 8.51 2.84 -15.87
C GLY A 2 7.88 4.05 -15.19
N GLY A 3 6.70 3.89 -14.60
CA GLY A 3 6.05 4.96 -13.87
C GLY A 3 6.91 5.50 -12.71
N GLU A 4 6.61 6.73 -12.28
CA GLU A 4 7.38 7.43 -11.24
C GLU A 4 6.69 7.39 -9.86
N VAL A 5 5.52 6.74 -9.78
CA VAL A 5 4.70 6.63 -8.58
C VAL A 5 4.91 5.28 -7.90
N LEU A 6 5.16 5.31 -6.60
CA LEU A 6 5.10 4.13 -5.73
C LEU A 6 3.74 4.05 -5.06
N TYR A 7 3.04 2.94 -5.24
CA TYR A 7 1.86 2.63 -4.44
C TYR A 7 2.27 1.91 -3.17
N LEU A 8 1.83 2.38 -2.00
CA LEU A 8 2.06 1.75 -0.71
C LEU A 8 0.76 1.05 -0.28
N ASP A 9 0.76 -0.27 -0.10
CA ASP A 9 -0.36 -0.93 0.56
C ASP A 9 -0.34 -0.68 2.07
N SER A 10 -1.40 -1.11 2.76
CA SER A 10 -1.48 -0.95 4.20
C SER A 10 -0.37 -1.68 4.97
N SER A 11 0.12 -2.83 4.49
CA SER A 11 1.22 -3.54 5.15
C SER A 11 2.54 -2.76 5.09
N ALA A 12 2.86 -2.10 3.97
CA ALA A 12 4.00 -1.19 3.87
C ALA A 12 3.85 0.04 4.77
N LEU A 13 2.64 0.63 4.83
CA LEU A 13 2.37 1.78 5.70
C LEU A 13 2.50 1.45 7.18
N VAL A 14 2.05 0.26 7.61
CA VAL A 14 2.17 -0.18 9.00
C VAL A 14 3.64 -0.21 9.44
N LYS A 15 4.58 -0.61 8.58
CA LYS A 15 6.02 -0.60 8.89
C LYS A 15 6.59 0.81 9.09
N LEU A 16 5.98 1.84 8.50
CA LEU A 16 6.38 3.23 8.74
C LEU A 16 5.89 3.75 10.09
N VAL A 17 4.82 3.15 10.63
CA VAL A 17 4.21 3.53 11.91
C VAL A 17 4.79 2.72 13.07
N LEU A 18 4.90 1.41 12.90
CA LEU A 18 5.44 0.46 13.86
C LEU A 18 6.81 0.02 13.33
N PRO A 19 7.92 0.52 13.91
CA PRO A 19 9.25 0.17 13.44
C PRO A 19 9.49 -1.34 13.52
N GLU A 20 9.87 -1.91 12.39
CA GLU A 20 10.21 -3.32 12.18
C GLU A 20 11.54 -3.41 11.43
N ALA A 21 12.06 -4.62 11.21
CA ALA A 21 13.36 -4.84 10.58
C ALA A 21 13.47 -4.22 9.18
N GLU A 22 12.35 -4.12 8.46
CA GLU A 22 12.30 -3.62 7.09
C GLU A 22 12.07 -2.10 7.01
N THR A 23 11.77 -1.42 8.13
CA THR A 23 11.39 0.01 8.13
C THR A 23 12.48 0.90 7.53
N GLU A 24 13.75 0.67 7.88
CA GLU A 24 14.86 1.49 7.38
C GLU A 24 15.06 1.31 5.87
N ALA A 25 15.00 0.07 5.39
CA ALA A 25 15.11 -0.25 3.96
C ALA A 25 13.94 0.35 3.17
N LEU A 26 12.72 0.30 3.71
CA LEU A 26 11.55 0.92 3.11
C LEU A 26 11.73 2.43 3.00
N LEU A 27 12.09 3.11 4.10
CA LEU A 27 12.32 4.56 4.12
C LEU A 27 13.37 5.00 3.11
N ALA A 28 14.50 4.29 3.02
CA ALA A 28 15.54 4.57 2.03
C ALA A 28 15.00 4.46 0.60
N SER A 29 14.18 3.45 0.32
CA SER A 29 13.60 3.24 -1.01
C SER A 29 12.63 4.36 -1.43
N LEU A 30 11.90 4.98 -0.49
CA LEU A 30 10.91 6.03 -0.81
C LEU A 30 11.54 7.23 -1.52
N SER A 31 12.80 7.55 -1.20
CA SER A 31 13.54 8.67 -1.80
C SER A 31 13.79 8.53 -3.31
N SER A 32 13.68 7.31 -3.84
CA SER A 32 13.86 7.04 -5.27
C SER A 32 12.61 7.28 -6.12
N TRP A 33 11.48 7.61 -5.49
CA TRP A 33 10.19 7.78 -6.13
C TRP A 33 9.76 9.25 -6.12
N ARG A 34 9.15 9.70 -7.22
CA ARG A 34 8.67 11.09 -7.32
C ARG A 34 7.52 11.37 -6.37
N SER A 35 6.66 10.38 -6.18
CA SER A 35 5.55 10.46 -5.24
C SER A 35 5.18 9.07 -4.72
N CYS A 36 4.64 9.05 -3.50
CA CYS A 36 4.07 7.87 -2.89
C CYS A 36 2.56 8.07 -2.70
N VAL A 37 1.78 7.08 -3.07
CA VAL A 37 0.31 7.10 -2.98
C VAL A 37 -0.20 5.84 -2.31
N SER A 38 -1.44 5.86 -1.83
CA SER A 38 -2.13 4.66 -1.34
C SER A 38 -3.63 4.77 -1.62
N SER A 39 -4.42 3.73 -1.32
CA SER A 39 -5.89 3.84 -1.33
C SER A 39 -6.39 4.57 -0.09
N GLU A 40 -7.52 5.27 -0.17
CA GLU A 40 -8.23 5.77 1.02
C GLU A 40 -8.56 4.66 2.03
N LEU A 41 -8.62 3.40 1.60
CA LEU A 41 -8.80 2.23 2.46
C LEU A 41 -7.72 2.14 3.55
N ALA A 42 -6.51 2.60 3.26
CA ALA A 42 -5.39 2.61 4.19
C ALA A 42 -5.72 3.36 5.49
N ARG A 43 -6.61 4.36 5.46
CA ARG A 43 -7.07 5.05 6.69
C ARG A 43 -7.68 4.07 7.68
N VAL A 44 -8.51 3.15 7.19
CA VAL A 44 -9.18 2.17 8.04
C VAL A 44 -8.19 1.08 8.44
N GLU A 45 -7.43 0.56 7.49
CA GLU A 45 -6.57 -0.60 7.72
C GLU A 45 -5.38 -0.29 8.61
N VAL A 46 -4.67 0.82 8.36
CA VAL A 46 -3.52 1.24 9.17
C VAL A 46 -3.97 1.57 10.60
N THR A 47 -5.02 2.39 10.77
CA THR A 47 -5.53 2.73 12.11
C THR A 47 -5.97 1.48 12.87
N ARG A 48 -6.70 0.55 12.23
CA ARG A 48 -7.09 -0.70 12.88
C ARG A 48 -5.91 -1.60 13.19
N ALA A 49 -4.92 -1.70 12.31
CA ALA A 49 -3.72 -2.49 12.55
C ALA A 49 -2.93 -1.96 13.75
N VAL A 50 -2.71 -0.65 13.81
CA VAL A 50 -2.02 0.02 14.93
C VAL A 50 -2.77 -0.19 16.24
N ARG A 51 -4.08 0.04 16.28
CA ARG A 51 -4.91 -0.19 17.47
C ARG A 51 -4.89 -1.64 17.96
N ARG A 52 -4.76 -2.62 17.05
CA ARG A 52 -4.63 -4.04 17.41
C ARG A 52 -3.24 -4.36 17.96
N ALA A 53 -2.20 -3.74 17.41
CA ALA A 53 -0.82 -4.01 17.81
C ALA A 53 -0.44 -3.32 19.13
N THR A 54 -0.98 -2.13 19.40
CA THR A 54 -0.62 -1.35 20.59
C THR A 54 -1.74 -0.40 21.02
N SER A 55 -1.77 -0.10 22.32
CA SER A 55 -2.62 0.93 22.90
C SER A 55 -1.89 2.26 23.14
N HIS A 56 -0.66 2.42 22.64
CA HIS A 56 0.12 3.64 22.83
C HIS A 56 -0.38 4.78 21.92
N PRO A 57 -0.82 5.93 22.49
CA PRO A 57 -1.34 7.05 21.70
C PRO A 57 -0.33 7.65 20.71
N ALA A 58 0.97 7.49 20.97
CA ALA A 58 2.02 7.93 20.06
C ALA A 58 1.99 7.17 18.72
N ALA A 59 1.63 5.89 18.73
CA ALA A 59 1.53 5.10 17.50
C ALA A 59 0.31 5.52 16.67
N GLU A 60 -0.82 5.83 17.31
CA GLU A 60 -2.01 6.36 16.63
C GLU A 60 -1.72 7.72 15.98
N ARG A 61 -1.06 8.65 16.68
CA ARG A 61 -0.64 9.94 16.11
C ARG A 61 0.32 9.76 14.93
N ARG A 62 1.30 8.86 15.05
CA ARG A 62 2.23 8.55 13.95
C ARG A 62 1.50 7.97 12.73
N ALA A 63 0.47 7.15 12.94
CA ALA A 63 -0.38 6.67 11.84
C ALA A 63 -1.08 7.81 11.11
N GLU A 64 -1.64 8.77 11.86
CA GLU A 64 -2.27 9.97 11.29
C GLU A 64 -1.26 10.82 10.50
N GLU A 65 -0.06 11.03 11.03
CA GLU A 65 1.02 11.76 10.38
C GLU A 65 1.46 11.10 9.06
N VAL A 66 1.68 9.77 9.07
CA VAL A 66 2.04 9.01 7.87
C VAL A 66 0.93 9.12 6.81
N LEU A 67 -0.33 8.93 7.20
CA LEU A 67 -1.46 9.02 6.27
C LEU A 67 -1.68 10.44 5.73
N ALA A 68 -1.41 11.47 6.54
CA ALA A 68 -1.52 12.87 6.13
C ALA A 68 -0.42 13.29 5.13
N GLY A 69 0.73 12.63 5.15
CA GLY A 69 1.83 12.87 4.22
C GLY A 69 1.66 12.23 2.83
N LEU A 70 0.60 11.44 2.62
CA LEU A 70 0.37 10.68 1.39
C LEU A 70 -0.79 11.27 0.57
N HIS A 71 -0.67 11.17 -0.75
CA HIS A 71 -1.83 11.32 -1.61
C HIS A 71 -2.63 10.01 -1.60
N LEU A 72 -3.83 10.05 -1.03
CA LEU A 72 -4.72 8.90 -0.98
C LEU A 72 -5.69 8.93 -2.15
N LEU A 73 -5.62 7.90 -2.97
CA LEU A 73 -6.50 7.67 -4.12
C LEU A 73 -7.89 7.35 -3.62
N ARG A 74 -8.86 8.10 -4.14
CA ARG A 74 -10.27 7.94 -3.82
C ARG A 74 -10.79 6.57 -4.25
N ILE A 75 -11.61 5.96 -3.41
CA ILE A 75 -12.35 4.75 -3.78
C ILE A 75 -13.70 5.17 -4.36
N ASP A 76 -13.80 5.20 -5.68
CA ASP A 76 -15.02 5.51 -6.41
C ASP A 76 -15.64 4.27 -7.07
N GLY A 77 -16.71 4.49 -7.84
CA GLY A 77 -17.43 3.42 -8.52
C GLY A 77 -16.57 2.67 -9.54
N ASP A 78 -15.60 3.34 -10.17
CA ASP A 78 -14.73 2.72 -11.17
C ASP A 78 -13.71 1.79 -10.49
N VAL A 79 -13.09 2.24 -9.40
CA VAL A 79 -12.21 1.41 -8.56
C VAL A 79 -12.97 0.19 -8.02
N LEU A 80 -14.17 0.39 -7.45
CA LEU A 80 -14.98 -0.70 -6.93
C LEU A 80 -15.42 -1.68 -8.02
N GLY A 81 -15.82 -1.16 -9.19
CA GLY A 81 -16.19 -1.97 -10.33
C GLY A 81 -15.02 -2.80 -10.86
N ALA A 82 -13.82 -2.21 -10.92
CA ALA A 82 -12.59 -2.91 -11.30
C ALA A 82 -12.23 -4.00 -10.28
N ALA A 83 -12.26 -3.69 -8.98
CA ALA A 83 -12.00 -4.64 -7.91
C ALA A 83 -12.97 -5.84 -7.94
N ALA A 84 -14.26 -5.59 -8.21
CA ALA A 84 -15.28 -6.64 -8.27
C ALA A 84 -15.11 -7.62 -9.45
N ARG A 85 -14.42 -7.20 -10.53
CA ARG A 85 -14.14 -8.03 -11.71
C ARG A 85 -12.72 -8.61 -11.71
N LEU A 86 -11.93 -8.31 -10.68
CA LEU A 86 -10.53 -8.67 -10.60
C LEU A 86 -10.39 -10.19 -10.43
N GLU A 87 -9.55 -10.80 -11.26
CA GLU A 87 -9.23 -12.21 -11.22
C GLU A 87 -7.78 -12.40 -10.74
N PRO A 88 -7.46 -13.44 -9.96
CA PRO A 88 -8.33 -14.57 -9.63
C PRO A 88 -9.32 -14.25 -8.49
N ARG A 89 -10.52 -14.85 -8.53
CA ARG A 89 -11.57 -14.72 -7.48
C ARG A 89 -11.15 -15.04 -6.04
N ILE A 90 -9.97 -15.63 -5.84
CA ILE A 90 -9.42 -15.94 -4.51
C ILE A 90 -8.83 -14.71 -3.81
N VAL A 91 -8.57 -13.62 -4.53
CA VAL A 91 -8.09 -12.36 -3.95
C VAL A 91 -9.16 -11.81 -3.01
N ARG A 92 -8.77 -11.49 -1.77
CA ARG A 92 -9.72 -10.96 -0.78
C ARG A 92 -10.21 -9.59 -1.20
N SER A 93 -11.41 -9.20 -0.78
CA SER A 93 -12.06 -7.97 -1.24
C SER A 93 -11.23 -6.71 -0.99
N LEU A 94 -10.56 -6.59 0.16
CA LEU A 94 -9.72 -5.43 0.50
C LEU A 94 -8.45 -5.39 -0.35
N ASP A 95 -7.81 -6.55 -0.53
CA ASP A 95 -6.66 -6.72 -1.43
C ASP A 95 -7.03 -6.37 -2.88
N ALA A 96 -8.21 -6.79 -3.34
CA ALA A 96 -8.72 -6.46 -4.67
C ALA A 96 -8.95 -4.96 -4.85
N ILE A 97 -9.42 -4.24 -3.82
CA ILE A 97 -9.55 -2.78 -3.83
C ILE A 97 -8.18 -2.11 -3.89
N HIS A 98 -7.20 -2.61 -3.12
CA HIS A 98 -5.82 -2.12 -3.20
C HIS A 98 -5.24 -2.30 -4.60
N LEU A 99 -5.36 -3.49 -5.19
CA LEU A 99 -4.91 -3.78 -6.54
C LEU A 99 -5.59 -2.92 -7.59
N ALA A 100 -6.92 -2.79 -7.52
CA ALA A 100 -7.67 -1.95 -8.46
C ALA A 100 -7.26 -0.47 -8.36
N SER A 101 -7.04 0.04 -7.14
CA SER A 101 -6.56 1.41 -6.92
C SER A 101 -5.13 1.61 -7.43
N ALA A 102 -4.26 0.60 -7.33
CA ALA A 102 -2.92 0.67 -7.90
C ALA A 102 -2.99 0.66 -9.44
N LEU A 103 -3.75 -0.27 -10.02
CA LEU A 103 -3.92 -0.42 -11.46
C LEU A 103 -4.54 0.82 -12.11
N SER A 104 -5.38 1.59 -11.41
CA SER A 104 -6.00 2.81 -11.94
C SER A 104 -4.99 3.93 -12.24
N LEU A 105 -3.77 3.87 -11.68
CA LEU A 105 -2.68 4.80 -12.00
C LEU A 105 -2.09 4.57 -13.40
N GLY A 106 -2.36 3.41 -14.02
CA GLY A 106 -1.91 3.11 -15.38
C GLY A 106 -0.40 3.26 -15.56
N ALA A 107 0.00 4.09 -16.53
CA ALA A 107 1.41 4.30 -16.88
C ALA A 107 2.21 5.07 -15.81
N ASP A 108 1.54 5.78 -14.90
CA ASP A 108 2.20 6.53 -13.83
C ASP A 108 2.69 5.58 -12.71
N LEU A 109 2.10 4.40 -12.57
CA LEU A 109 2.51 3.40 -11.60
C LEU A 109 3.85 2.77 -12.01
N GLY A 110 4.87 2.95 -11.16
CA GLY A 110 6.15 2.28 -11.36
C GLY A 110 6.31 1.01 -10.55
N ALA A 111 5.76 0.96 -9.34
CA ALA A 111 5.79 -0.21 -8.47
C ALA A 111 4.74 -0.14 -7.35
N ILE A 112 4.50 -1.29 -6.72
CA ILE A 112 3.72 -1.41 -5.49
C ILE A 112 4.60 -1.98 -4.36
N ALA A 113 4.67 -1.28 -3.22
CA ALA A 113 5.31 -1.79 -2.01
C ALA A 113 4.29 -2.59 -1.20
N VAL A 114 4.57 -3.88 -0.96
CA VAL A 114 3.67 -4.81 -0.26
C VAL A 114 4.50 -5.80 0.55
N TYR A 115 4.11 -6.04 1.80
CA TYR A 115 4.71 -7.05 2.68
C TYR A 115 3.77 -8.21 3.04
N ASP A 116 2.47 -8.12 2.73
CA ASP A 116 1.58 -9.29 2.72
C ASP A 116 1.84 -10.16 1.48
N SER A 117 2.14 -11.44 1.70
CA SER A 117 2.54 -12.36 0.63
C SER A 117 1.40 -12.69 -0.35
N ASN A 118 0.14 -12.65 0.09
CA ASN A 118 -1.01 -12.92 -0.78
C ASN A 118 -1.23 -11.75 -1.73
N LEU A 119 -1.24 -10.52 -1.20
CA LEU A 119 -1.37 -9.32 -2.03
C LEU A 119 -0.15 -9.14 -2.95
N ALA A 120 1.06 -9.45 -2.48
CA ALA A 120 2.26 -9.45 -3.32
C ALA A 120 2.15 -10.44 -4.49
N THR A 121 1.69 -11.65 -4.23
CA THR A 121 1.48 -12.67 -5.27
C THR A 121 0.42 -12.21 -6.28
N ALA A 122 -0.69 -11.66 -5.80
CA ALA A 122 -1.76 -11.16 -6.66
C ALA A 122 -1.27 -9.98 -7.53
N ALA A 123 -0.57 -9.01 -6.94
CA ALA A 123 0.01 -7.88 -7.67
C ALA A 123 0.97 -8.34 -8.78
N ALA A 124 1.88 -9.27 -8.47
CA ALA A 124 2.79 -9.85 -9.46
C ALA A 124 2.02 -10.59 -10.57
N GLY A 125 0.95 -11.32 -10.22
CA GLY A 125 0.06 -11.97 -11.18
C GLY A 125 -0.63 -11.01 -12.15
N HIS A 126 -0.84 -9.75 -11.76
CA HIS A 126 -1.34 -8.67 -12.61
C HIS A 126 -0.23 -7.92 -13.37
N GLY A 127 1.02 -8.39 -13.31
CA GLY A 127 2.15 -7.77 -13.99
C GLY A 127 2.68 -6.51 -13.29
N LEU A 128 2.26 -6.25 -12.05
CA LEU A 128 2.81 -5.14 -11.26
C LEU A 128 4.20 -5.47 -10.76
N ARG A 129 5.10 -4.48 -10.78
CA ARG A 129 6.39 -4.56 -10.12
C ARG A 129 6.18 -4.47 -8.61
N VAL A 130 6.39 -5.58 -7.90
CA VAL A 130 6.28 -5.63 -6.44
C VAL A 130 7.63 -5.32 -5.79
N LEU A 131 7.59 -4.53 -4.73
CA LEU A 131 8.73 -4.21 -3.87
C LEU A 131 8.44 -4.60 -2.44
N ALA A 132 9.41 -5.22 -1.79
CA ALA A 132 9.42 -5.43 -0.35
C ALA A 132 10.85 -5.17 0.15
N PRO A 133 11.31 -3.90 0.19
CA PRO A 133 12.65 -3.59 0.66
C PRO A 133 12.88 -4.18 2.05
N SER A 134 13.96 -4.93 2.24
CA SER A 134 14.38 -5.49 3.52
C SER A 134 15.84 -5.17 3.76
N ALA A 135 16.30 -5.31 4.99
CA ALA A 135 17.74 -5.37 5.25
C ALA A 135 18.38 -6.51 4.45
N ALA A 136 19.64 -6.32 4.07
CA ALA A 136 20.46 -7.33 3.38
C ALA A 136 20.84 -8.48 4.32
#